data_AF-A0A0Q6GEY6-F1
#
_entry.id   AF-A0A0Q6GEY6-F1
#
_cell.length_a   1.000
_cell.length_b   1.000
_cell.length_c   1.000
_cell.angle_alpha   90.00
_cell.angle_beta   90.00
_cell.angle_gamma   90.00
#
_symmetry.space_group_name_H-M   'P 1'
#
loop_
_entity.id
_entity.type
_entity.pdbx_description
1 polymer ?
#
loop_
_entity_poly.entity_id
_entity_poly.type
_entity_poly.pdbx_seq_one_letter_code
_entity_poly.pdbx_strand_id
1 'polypeptide(L)' 'MFGSSLVRVGNDFDILVVGPSGEPLSRLKNEIRLAGKNLPLDVLYMLPPEAEETGFVLNEKCVPLLELARSRWG' A
#
# COMPACT_ATOMS: atom_id res chain seq x y z
N MET A 1 1.25 2.13 3.65
CA MET A 1 1.61 0.75 4.03
C MET A 1 0.84 0.42 5.28
N PHE A 2 0.31 -0.79 5.38
CA PHE A 2 -0.42 -1.30 6.54
C PHE A 2 0.10 -2.69 6.89
N GLY A 3 -0.52 -3.37 7.86
CA GLY A 3 -0.25 -4.78 8.14
C GLY A 3 1.04 -5.11 8.89
N SER A 4 1.33 -6.40 8.98
CA SER A 4 2.23 -7.00 9.99
C SER A 4 3.71 -6.63 9.83
N SER A 5 4.11 -6.20 8.63
CA SER A 5 5.47 -5.73 8.34
C SER A 5 5.82 -4.40 9.00
N LEU A 6 4.84 -3.56 9.33
CA LEU A 6 5.08 -2.34 10.11
C LEU A 6 5.55 -2.63 11.54
N VAL A 7 5.29 -3.84 12.05
CA VAL A 7 5.69 -4.30 13.40
C VAL A 7 6.90 -5.24 13.34
N ARG A 8 7.52 -5.43 12.16
CA ARG A 8 8.66 -6.35 11.91
C ARG A 8 8.38 -7.83 12.25
N VAL A 9 7.11 -8.25 12.20
CA VAL A 9 6.72 -9.65 12.48
C VAL A 9 6.47 -10.43 11.18
N GLY A 10 6.03 -9.76 10.13
CA GLY A 10 5.82 -10.32 8.80
C GLY A 10 6.94 -10.00 7.82
N ASN A 11 7.07 -10.81 6.77
CA ASN A 11 7.94 -10.55 5.62
C ASN A 11 7.15 -10.02 4.41
N ASP A 12 5.82 -9.88 4.56
CA ASP A 12 4.88 -9.51 3.49
C ASP A 12 4.54 -8.01 3.57
N PHE A 13 4.75 -7.27 2.50
CA PHE A 13 4.54 -5.83 2.45
C PHE A 13 3.12 -5.52 2.00
N ASP A 14 2.26 -5.09 2.93
CA ASP A 14 0.90 -4.67 2.62
C ASP A 14 0.85 -3.18 2.21
N ILE A 15 0.57 -2.92 0.94
CA ILE A 15 0.54 -1.58 0.35
C ILE A 15 -0.90 -1.20 0.00
N LEU A 16 -1.35 -0.05 0.49
CA LEU A 16 -2.61 0.56 0.08
C LEU A 16 -2.33 1.63 -0.97
N VAL A 17 -2.98 1.53 -2.12
CA VAL A 17 -2.99 2.54 -3.16
C VAL A 17 -4.39 3.13 -3.27
N VAL A 18 -4.53 4.41 -2.92
CA VAL A 18 -5.77 5.16 -3.09
C VAL A 18 -5.62 6.10 -4.28
N GLY A 19 -6.50 5.98 -5.27
CA GLY A 19 -6.43 6.83 -6.46
C GLY A 19 -7.63 6.66 -7.39
N PRO A 20 -7.89 7.64 -8.27
CA PRO A 20 -9.00 7.59 -9.21
C PRO A 20 -8.86 6.38 -10.15
N SER A 21 -9.99 5.77 -10.50
CA SER A 21 -10.03 4.72 -11.51
C SER A 21 -9.61 5.27 -12.87
N GLY A 22 -9.01 4.40 -13.69
CA GLY A 22 -8.62 4.74 -15.05
C GLY A 22 -7.30 4.11 -15.47
N GLU A 23 -6.80 4.64 -16.58
CA GLU A 23 -5.57 4.19 -17.23
C GLU A 23 -4.32 4.26 -16.31
N PRO A 24 -4.12 5.32 -15.50
CA PRO A 24 -2.98 5.39 -14.58
C PRO A 24 -2.99 4.30 -13.50
N LEU A 25 -4.16 4.00 -12.93
CA LEU A 25 -4.31 2.94 -11.92
C LEU A 25 -4.06 1.56 -12.52
N SER A 26 -4.49 1.34 -13.76
CA SER A 26 -4.24 0.10 -14.51
C SER A 26 -2.75 -0.11 -14.80
N ARG A 27 -2.04 0.95 -15.21
CA ARG A 27 -0.57 0.91 -15.38
C ARG A 27 0.14 0.58 -14.09
N LEU A 28 -0.20 1.27 -13.00
CA LEU A 28 0.39 1.04 -11.68
C LEU A 28 0.18 -0.40 -11.21
N LYS A 29 -1.04 -0.94 -11.39
CA LYS A 29 -1.34 -2.35 -11.11
C LYS A 29 -0.43 -3.31 -11.86
N ASN A 30 -0.16 -3.04 -13.14
CA ASN A 30 0.73 -3.88 -13.94
C ASN A 30 2.18 -3.81 -13.47
N GLU A 31 2.69 -2.60 -13.19
CA GLU A 31 4.06 -2.41 -12.70
C GLU A 31 4.27 -3.09 -11.34
N ILE A 32 3.34 -2.87 -10.40
CA ILE A 32 3.36 -3.51 -9.09
C ILE A 32 3.26 -5.03 -9.21
N ARG A 33 2.40 -5.55 -10.09
CA ARG A 33 2.28 -6.99 -10.32
C ARG A 33 3.57 -7.60 -10.85
N LEU A 34 4.29 -6.88 -11.71
CA LEU A 34 5.60 -7.32 -12.20
C LEU A 34 6.65 -7.31 -11.07
N ALA A 35 6.66 -6.28 -10.23
CA ALA A 35 7.55 -6.20 -9.08
C ALA A 35 7.24 -7.28 -8.01
N GLY A 36 5.95 -7.53 -7.75
CA GLY A 36 5.45 -8.51 -6.78
C GLY A 36 5.66 -9.98 -7.19
N LYS A 37 6.14 -10.26 -8.40
CA LYS A 37 6.59 -11.63 -8.73
C LYS A 37 7.85 -12.05 -7.98
N ASN A 38 8.68 -11.08 -7.57
CA ASN A 38 9.97 -11.33 -6.92
C ASN A 38 10.00 -10.87 -5.47
N LEU A 39 8.91 -10.26 -4.98
CA LEU A 39 8.78 -9.71 -3.65
C LEU A 39 7.43 -10.12 -3.07
N PRO A 40 7.36 -10.48 -1.78
CA PRO A 40 6.09 -10.74 -1.09
C PRO A 40 5.34 -9.41 -0.88
N LEU A 41 4.67 -8.93 -1.93
CA LEU A 41 3.89 -7.69 -1.93
C LEU A 41 2.41 -8.05 -2.02
N ASP A 42 1.63 -7.64 -1.03
CA ASP A 42 0.17 -7.62 -1.13
C ASP A 42 -0.28 -6.16 -1.32
N VAL A 43 -1.05 -5.89 -2.38
CA VAL A 43 -1.41 -4.53 -2.75
C VAL A 43 -2.91 -4.39 -2.90
N LEU A 44 -3.48 -3.60 -2.01
CA LEU A 44 -4.90 -3.23 -2.00
C LEU A 44 -5.09 -1.91 -2.74
N TYR A 45 -6.08 -1.87 -3.62
CA TYR A 45 -6.43 -0.68 -4.38
C TYR A 45 -7.82 -0.23 -3.99
N MET A 46 -7.96 1.04 -3.61
CA MET A 46 -9.23 1.65 -3.24
C MET A 46 -9.46 2.93 -4.01
N LEU A 47 -10.72 3.25 -4.24
CA LEU A 47 -11.10 4.57 -4.73
C LEU A 47 -11.04 5.59 -3.58
N PRO A 48 -10.81 6.88 -3.86
CA PRO A 48 -10.84 7.91 -2.82
C PRO A 48 -12.14 7.92 -1.98
N PRO A 49 -13.35 7.82 -2.58
CA PRO A 49 -14.59 7.77 -1.80
C PRO A 49 -14.66 6.53 -0.90
N GLU A 50 -14.21 5.38 -1.41
CA GLU A 50 -14.21 4.12 -0.67
C GLU A 50 -13.27 4.16 0.53
N ALA A 51 -12.08 4.76 0.38
CA ALA A 51 -11.13 4.93 1.47
C ALA A 51 -11.65 5.88 2.57
N GLU A 52 -12.41 6.91 2.18
CA GLU A 52 -13.08 7.83 3.11
C GLU A 52 -14.25 7.16 3.84
N GLU A 53 -15.13 6.46 3.11
CA GLU A 53 -16.31 5.79 3.66
C GLU A 53 -15.95 4.66 4.64
N THR A 54 -14.93 3.87 4.29
CA THR A 54 -14.47 2.75 5.14
C THR A 54 -13.57 3.21 6.28
N GLY A 55 -13.01 4.43 6.21
CA GLY A 55 -12.00 4.92 7.15
C GLY A 55 -10.76 4.03 7.21
N PHE A 56 -10.48 3.24 6.17
CA PHE A 56 -9.47 2.17 6.19
C PHE A 56 -8.10 2.66 6.63
N VAL A 57 -7.69 3.85 6.18
CA VAL A 57 -6.41 4.48 6.52
C VAL A 57 -6.24 4.66 8.03
N LEU A 58 -7.30 5.07 8.72
CA LEU A 58 -7.29 5.28 10.17
C LEU A 58 -7.41 3.95 10.92
N ASN A 59 -8.29 3.06 10.46
CA ASN A 59 -8.57 1.79 11.11
C ASN A 59 -7.35 0.84 11.08
N GLU A 60 -6.67 0.75 9.94
CA GLU A 60 -5.48 -0.09 9.75
C GLU A 60 -4.17 0.63 10.11
N LYS A 61 -4.25 1.84 10.68
CA LYS A 61 -3.09 2.67 11.07
C LYS A 61 -2.07 2.78 9.93
N CYS A 62 -2.56 3.05 8.73
CA CYS A 62 -1.75 3.16 7.53
C CYS A 62 -0.66 4.23 7.71
N VAL A 63 0.58 3.86 7.42
CA VAL A 63 1.71 4.81 7.41
C VAL A 63 2.00 5.23 5.96
N PRO A 64 2.16 6.54 5.67
CA PRO A 64 2.57 7.01 4.36
C PRO A 64 3.93 6.40 3.97
N LEU A 65 4.02 5.87 2.74
CA LEU A 65 5.28 5.28 2.24
C LEU A 65 6.45 6.27 2.31
N LEU A 66 6.15 7.56 2.12
CA LEU A 66 7.13 8.64 2.23
C LEU A 66 7.72 8.77 3.64
N GLU A 67 6.92 8.56 4.69
CA GLU A 67 7.42 8.58 6.08
C GLU A 67 8.32 7.38 6.37
N LEU A 68 8.00 6.21 5.81
CA LEU A 68 8.86 5.02 5.91
C LEU A 68 10.19 5.24 5.16
N ALA A 69 10.14 5.81 3.96
CA ALA A 69 11.34 6.11 3.18
C ALA A 69 12.23 7.18 3.86
N ARG A 70 11.62 8.10 4.62
CA ARG A 70 12.33 9.10 5.42
C ARG A 70 12.89 8.54 6.73
N SER A 71 12.27 7.49 7.26
CA SER A 71 12.77 6.73 8.40
C SER A 71 13.93 5.86 7.94
N ARG A 72 15.07 6.51 7.69
CA ARG A 72 16.35 5.86 7.41
C ARG A 72 16.55 4.79 8.50
N TRP A 73 16.67 3.54 8.10
CA TRP A 73 17.03 2.44 8.99
C TRP A 73 18.26 2.88 9.78
N GLY A 74 18.05 3.22 11.05
CA GLY A 74 19.11 3.51 12.03
C GLY A 74 19.51 2.24 12.73
#